data_AF-A0A679HP70-F1
#
_entry.id   AF-A0A679HP70-F1
#
_cell.length_a   1.000
_cell.length_b   1.000
_cell.length_c   1.000
_cell.angle_alpha   90.00
_cell.angle_beta   90.00
_cell.angle_gamma   90.00
#
_symmetry.space_group_name_H-M   'P 1'
#
loop_
_entity.id
_entity.type
_entity.pdbx_description
1 polymer ?
#
loop_
_entity_poly.entity_id
_entity_poly.type
_entity_poly.pdbx_seq_one_letter_code
_entity_poly.pdbx_strand_id
1 'polypeptide(L)'
;MTEDERAIRHVIATWLQASQSGDTATVLSLMTEDVVFMVPGLEPFGREGFESTTNERSTTGTQIDGTNDIVELRIPRIGSSRVIGSP
;
A
#
# COMPACT_ATOMS: atom_id res chain seq x y z
N MET A 1 -4.33 -20.15 9.18
CA MET A 1 -3.66 -18.85 9.08
C MET A 1 -2.70 -18.68 10.24
N THR A 2 -1.52 -18.14 9.99
CA THR A 2 -0.57 -17.77 11.05
C THR A 2 -1.04 -16.51 11.80
N GLU A 3 -0.34 -16.13 12.86
CA GLU A 3 -0.58 -14.86 13.55
C GLU A 3 -0.28 -13.68 12.64
N ASP A 4 0.88 -13.69 11.97
CA ASP A 4 1.27 -12.64 11.03
C ASP A 4 0.27 -12.48 9.88
N GLU A 5 -0.21 -13.60 9.33
CA GLU A 5 -1.22 -13.56 8.26
C GLU A 5 -2.51 -12.88 8.74
N ARG A 6 -2.91 -13.14 9.99
CA ARG A 6 -4.09 -12.50 10.59
C ARG A 6 -3.85 -11.01 10.82
N ALA A 7 -2.69 -10.62 11.33
CA ALA A 7 -2.32 -9.23 11.56
C ALA A 7 -2.29 -8.43 10.25
N ILE A 8 -1.70 -8.99 9.19
CA ILE A 8 -1.64 -8.36 7.86
C ILE A 8 -3.06 -8.18 7.28
N ARG A 9 -3.90 -9.23 7.34
CA ARG A 9 -5.29 -9.12 6.87
C ARG A 9 -6.08 -8.08 7.65
N HIS A 10 -5.82 -7.93 8.94
CA HIS A 10 -6.43 -6.88 9.75
C HIS A 10 -6.00 -5.48 9.31
N VAL A 11 -4.70 -5.25 9.06
CA VAL A 11 -4.20 -3.97 8.53
C VAL A 11 -4.88 -3.62 7.21
N ILE A 12 -5.01 -4.57 6.28
CA ILE A 12 -5.66 -4.34 4.98
C ILE A 12 -7.16 -4.00 5.15
N ALA A 13 -7.86 -4.71 6.03
CA ALA A 13 -9.28 -4.46 6.29
C ALA A 13 -9.51 -3.05 6.88
N THR A 14 -8.70 -2.66 7.86
CA THR A 14 -8.75 -1.32 8.48
C THR A 14 -8.41 -0.24 7.47
N TRP A 15 -7.39 -0.45 6.64
CA TRP A 15 -7.03 0.49 5.57
C TRP A 15 -8.20 0.72 4.60
N LEU A 16 -8.83 -0.36 4.14
CA LEU A 16 -9.95 -0.27 3.19
C LEU A 16 -11.13 0.48 3.80
N GLN A 17 -11.51 0.13 5.03
CA GLN A 17 -12.64 0.77 5.72
C GLN A 17 -12.38 2.26 5.95
N ALA A 18 -11.19 2.63 6.42
CA ALA A 18 -10.79 4.02 6.61
C ALA A 18 -10.74 4.80 5.28
N SER A 19 -10.24 4.18 4.21
CA SER A 19 -10.21 4.80 2.87
C SER A 19 -11.61 5.07 2.31
N GLN A 20 -12.56 4.15 2.52
CA GLN A 20 -13.95 4.33 2.06
C GLN A 20 -14.68 5.42 2.86
N SER A 21 -14.41 5.54 4.16
CA SER A 21 -15.02 6.57 5.02
C SER A 21 -14.31 7.93 4.95
N GLY A 22 -13.22 8.06 4.19
CA GLY A 22 -12.41 9.28 4.15
C GLY A 22 -11.62 9.55 5.44
N ASP A 23 -11.38 8.54 6.26
CA ASP A 23 -10.59 8.64 7.49
C ASP A 23 -9.09 8.57 7.18
N THR A 24 -8.57 9.67 6.66
CA THR A 24 -7.15 9.82 6.31
C THR A 24 -6.23 9.63 7.52
N ALA A 25 -6.65 10.05 8.72
CA ALA A 25 -5.84 9.93 9.93
C ALA A 25 -5.58 8.46 10.29
N THR A 26 -6.61 7.62 10.21
CA THR A 26 -6.44 6.18 10.42
C THR A 26 -5.53 5.56 9.36
N VAL A 27 -5.69 5.89 8.08
CA VAL A 27 -4.81 5.40 7.00
C VAL A 27 -3.35 5.80 7.26
N LEU A 28 -3.11 7.05 7.65
CA LEU A 28 -1.80 7.55 8.04
C LEU A 28 -1.24 6.80 9.27
N SER A 29 -2.05 6.40 10.24
CA SER A 29 -1.54 5.64 11.39
C SER A 29 -1.03 4.23 11.05
N LEU A 30 -1.48 3.66 9.93
CA LEU A 30 -1.11 2.30 9.50
C LEU A 30 0.22 2.23 8.73
N MET A 31 0.73 3.37 8.25
CA MET A 31 1.97 3.44 7.47
C MET A 31 3.14 3.91 8.34
N THR A 32 4.32 3.37 8.07
CA THR A 32 5.58 3.84 8.66
C THR A 32 5.95 5.23 8.13
N GLU A 33 6.89 5.89 8.80
CA GLU A 33 7.39 7.21 8.35
C GLU A 33 8.16 7.13 7.02
N ASP A 34 8.79 5.99 6.75
CA ASP A 34 9.59 5.71 5.55
C ASP A 34 8.82 5.01 4.42
N VAL A 35 7.48 5.02 4.48
CA VAL A 35 6.63 4.46 3.42
C VAL A 35 6.90 5.12 2.07
N VAL A 36 6.91 4.33 1.01
CA VAL A 36 7.06 4.80 -0.38
C VAL A 36 5.86 4.35 -1.20
N PHE A 37 5.16 5.30 -1.79
CA PHE A 37 4.08 5.06 -2.74
C PHE A 37 4.61 5.20 -4.16
N MET A 38 4.19 4.27 -5.04
CA MET A 38 4.52 4.28 -6.46
C MET A 38 3.24 4.19 -7.28
N VAL A 39 3.04 5.15 -8.17
CA VAL A 39 1.90 5.22 -9.07
C VAL A 39 2.43 5.36 -10.50
N PRO A 40 1.86 4.66 -11.50
CA PRO A 40 2.33 4.76 -12.87
C PRO A 40 2.36 6.21 -13.38
N GLY A 41 3.50 6.64 -13.91
CA GLY A 41 3.68 7.98 -14.47
C GLY A 41 3.95 9.09 -13.44
N LEU A 42 4.07 8.76 -12.16
CA LEU A 42 4.44 9.69 -11.09
C LEU A 42 5.76 9.24 -10.43
N GLU A 43 6.61 10.19 -10.06
CA GLU A 43 7.78 9.92 -9.22
C GLU A 43 7.34 9.31 -7.88
N PRO A 44 8.09 8.37 -7.28
CA PRO A 44 7.79 7.84 -5.97
C PRO A 44 7.71 8.95 -4.91
N PHE A 45 6.76 8.83 -3.99
CA PHE A 45 6.53 9.84 -2.95
C PHE A 45 6.27 9.21 -1.60
N GLY A 46 6.54 9.98 -0.54
CA GLY A 46 6.39 9.54 0.85
C GLY A 46 5.03 9.88 1.46
N ARG A 47 4.93 9.66 2.77
CA ARG A 47 3.74 9.92 3.60
C ARG A 47 3.12 11.31 3.39
N GLU A 48 3.94 12.37 3.41
CA GLU A 48 3.46 13.75 3.26
C GLU A 48 2.82 14.00 1.87
N GLY A 49 3.39 13.41 0.82
CA GLY A 49 2.83 13.49 -0.53
C GLY A 49 1.49 12.75 -0.65
N PHE A 50 1.35 11.62 0.06
CA PHE A 50 0.10 10.87 0.13
C PHE A 50 -0.99 11.66 0.87
N GLU A 51 -0.65 12.25 2.02
CA GLU A 51 -1.56 13.06 2.82
C GLU A 51 -2.09 14.25 2.00
N SER A 52 -1.19 14.98 1.33
CA SER A 52 -1.54 16.13 0.49
C SER A 52 -2.52 15.72 -0.62
N THR A 53 -2.21 14.66 -1.36
CA THR A 53 -3.06 14.13 -2.44
C THR A 53 -4.44 13.68 -1.95
N THR A 54 -4.49 13.04 -0.77
CA THR A 54 -5.75 12.52 -0.19
C THR A 54 -6.66 13.65 0.27
N ASN A 55 -6.09 14.71 0.85
CA ASN A 55 -6.83 15.89 1.29
C ASN A 55 -7.40 16.67 0.09
N GLU A 56 -6.63 16.80 -1.00
CA GLU A 56 -7.12 17.38 -2.25
C GLU A 56 -8.29 16.56 -2.83
N ARG A 57 -8.16 15.23 -2.87
CA ARG A 57 -9.20 14.35 -3.41
C ARG A 57 -10.49 14.37 -2.59
N SER A 58 -10.39 14.45 -1.26
CA SER A 58 -11.54 14.59 -0.36
C SER A 58 -12.35 15.86 -0.65
N THR A 59 -11.68 16.93 -1.08
CA THR A 59 -12.32 18.19 -1.48
C THR A 59 -13.12 18.06 -2.79
N THR A 60 -12.78 17.08 -3.64
CA THR A 60 -13.49 16.81 -4.91
C THR A 60 -14.69 15.87 -4.80
N GLY A 61 -14.96 15.31 -3.61
CA GLY A 61 -16.09 14.39 -3.38
C GLY A 61 -15.94 13.01 -4.02
N THR A 62 -14.73 12.61 -4.42
CA THR A 62 -14.47 11.29 -4.99
C THR A 62 -14.48 10.23 -3.89
N GLN A 63 -15.50 9.35 -3.90
CA GLN A 63 -15.60 8.22 -2.97
C GLN A 63 -14.91 6.98 -3.55
N ILE A 64 -14.16 6.28 -2.72
CA ILE A 64 -13.63 4.96 -3.04
C ILE A 64 -14.70 3.94 -2.71
N ASP A 65 -15.15 3.18 -3.70
CA ASP A 65 -15.97 1.98 -3.51
C ASP A 65 -15.25 0.80 -4.18
N GLY A 66 -15.02 -0.27 -3.43
CA GLY A 66 -14.19 -1.38 -3.86
C GLY A 66 -14.17 -2.53 -2.85
N THR A 67 -14.15 -3.74 -3.40
CA THR A 67 -13.92 -4.98 -2.64
C THR A 67 -12.55 -5.54 -3.01
N ASN A 68 -11.90 -6.20 -2.06
CA ASN A 68 -10.58 -6.80 -2.26
C ASN A 68 -10.65 -8.30 -1.96
N ASP A 69 -10.12 -9.11 -2.87
CA ASP A 69 -9.79 -10.51 -2.60
C ASP A 69 -8.30 -10.62 -2.25
N ILE A 70 -8.00 -11.04 -1.02
CA ILE A 70 -6.63 -11.07 -0.48
C ILE A 70 -6.07 -12.49 -0.56
N VAL A 71 -5.12 -12.69 -1.47
CA VAL A 71 -4.43 -13.96 -1.70
C VAL A 71 -3.00 -13.95 -1.16
N GLU A 72 -2.56 -15.07 -0.57
CA GLU A 72 -1.16 -15.25 -0.15
C GLU A 72 -0.29 -15.62 -1.35
N LEU A 73 0.77 -14.84 -1.60
CA LEU A 73 1.75 -15.12 -2.65
C LEU A 73 3.02 -15.71 -2.03
N ARG A 74 3.53 -16.81 -2.61
CA ARG A 74 4.81 -17.42 -2.22
C ARG A 74 5.84 -17.18 -3.30
N ILE A 75 6.76 -16.25 -3.03
CA ILE A 75 7.85 -15.94 -3.96
C ILE A 75 9.00 -16.91 -3.70
N PRO A 76 9.37 -17.77 -4.67
CA PRO A 76 10.55 -18.62 -4.51
C PRO A 76 11.80 -17.74 -4.49
N ARG A 77 12.75 -18.08 -3.62
CA ARG A 77 14.06 -17.40 -3.62
C ARG A 77 14.73 -17.65 -4.96
N ILE A 78 14.83 -16.61 -5.79
CA ILE A 78 15.61 -16.67 -7.02
C ILE A 78 17.08 -16.60 -6.61
N GLY A 79 17.83 -17.69 -6.84
CA GLY A 79 19.28 -17.71 -6.62
C GLY A 79 19.95 -16.65 -7.50
N SER A 80 20.90 -15.91 -6.93
CA SER A 80 21.62 -14.83 -7.60
C SER A 80 22.05 -15.24 -9.00
N SER A 81 21.54 -14.53 -10.01
CA SER A 81 21.94 -14.69 -11.40
C SER A 81 23.46 -14.53 -11.49
N ARG A 82 24.15 -15.62 -11.84
CA ARG A 82 25.59 -15.60 -12.12
C ARG A 82 25.75 -14.73 -13.35
N VAL A 83 26.35 -13.55 -13.20
CA VAL A 83 26.75 -12.70 -14.32
C VAL A 83 27.74 -13.53 -15.15
N ILE A 84 27.25 -14.10 -16.25
CA ILE A 84 28.10 -14.72 -17.25
C ILE A 84 28.71 -13.55 -18.02
N GLY A 85 29.84 -13.06 -17.53
CA GLY A 85 30.68 -12.17 -18.32
C GLY A 85 31.10 -12.91 -19.58
N SER A 86 30.67 -12.40 -20.73
CA SER A 86 31.22 -12.84 -22.02
C SER A 86 32.64 -12.26 -22.20
N PRO A 87 33.52 -13.00 -22.90
CA PRO A 87 34.96 -12.74 -22.99
C PRO A 87 35.32 -11.49 -23.80
#